data_AF-A0A975FAX2-F1
#
_entry.id   AF-A0A975FAX2-F1
#
_cell.length_a   1.000
_cell.length_b   1.000
_cell.length_c   1.000
_cell.angle_alpha   90.00
_cell.angle_beta   90.00
_cell.angle_gamma   90.00
#
_symmetry.space_group_name_H-M   'P 1'
#
loop_
_entity.id
_entity.type
_entity.pdbx_description
1 polymer ?
#
loop_
_entity_poly.entity_id
_entity_poly.type
_entity_poly.pdbx_seq_one_letter_code
_entity_poly.pdbx_strand_id
1 'polypeptide(L)'
;MNFIKFIFCSKNNYNFFKGLKHIIVELFFGVQIVDLISDTSSIENKQSYRLTQGNRTTDENLLSSTGMIGNVSNFIPETIITNFFKKTIQNTIIDKHFKTYGFLQESGEGMFRAKKDNLHLLSPYRIFINSLWMAIEIFVSIIVYFLSGQVEMSVLSMFILESLRKFKI
;
A
#
# COMPACT_ATOMS: atom_id res chain seq x y z
N MET A 1 17.24 -8.29 -7.99
CA MET A 1 16.26 -8.37 -6.88
C MET A 1 15.02 -9.07 -7.40
N ASN A 2 14.65 -10.25 -6.88
CA ASN A 2 13.55 -11.06 -7.45
C ASN A 2 12.18 -10.56 -6.96
N PHE A 3 11.52 -9.72 -7.76
CA PHE A 3 10.20 -9.15 -7.48
C PHE A 3 9.10 -10.20 -7.25
N ILE A 4 9.21 -11.37 -7.86
CA ILE A 4 8.29 -12.50 -7.63
C ILE A 4 8.39 -12.98 -6.17
N LYS A 5 9.60 -13.01 -5.60
CA LYS A 5 9.83 -13.37 -4.20
C LYS A 5 9.33 -12.27 -3.25
N PHE A 6 9.31 -11.01 -3.69
CA PHE A 6 8.75 -9.88 -2.95
C PHE A 6 7.23 -9.90 -2.90
N ILE A 7 6.54 -10.31 -3.97
CA ILE A 7 5.08 -10.44 -4.00
C ILE A 7 4.60 -11.67 -3.22
N PHE A 8 5.28 -12.82 -3.36
CA PHE A 8 4.77 -14.12 -2.87
C PHE A 8 5.41 -14.63 -1.58
N CYS A 9 6.57 -14.14 -1.15
CA CYS A 9 7.33 -14.77 -0.07
C CYS A 9 7.20 -14.00 1.26
N SER A 10 6.00 -14.04 1.84
CA SER A 10 5.87 -13.99 3.30
C SER A 10 6.24 -15.37 3.83
N LYS A 11 7.33 -15.44 4.59
CA LYS A 11 7.93 -16.64 5.20
C LYS A 11 6.87 -17.57 5.83
N ASN A 12 6.79 -18.82 5.33
CA ASN A 12 6.07 -20.01 5.82
C ASN A 12 4.57 -19.91 6.18
N ASN A 13 3.77 -20.80 5.58
CA ASN A 13 2.32 -21.04 5.81
C ASN A 13 1.34 -19.94 5.37
N TYR A 14 1.58 -19.32 4.20
CA TYR A 14 0.52 -18.53 3.55
C TYR A 14 -0.36 -19.43 2.68
N ASN A 15 -1.61 -19.63 3.10
CA ASN A 15 -2.65 -20.18 2.21
C ASN A 15 -2.69 -19.34 0.93
N PHE A 16 -2.60 -19.97 -0.25
CA PHE A 16 -2.60 -19.30 -1.56
C PHE A 16 -3.71 -18.24 -1.68
N PHE A 17 -4.91 -18.56 -1.19
CA PHE A 17 -6.06 -17.65 -1.13
C PHE A 17 -5.80 -16.37 -0.32
N LYS A 18 -5.06 -16.46 0.78
CA LYS A 18 -4.69 -15.30 1.60
C LYS A 18 -3.72 -14.41 0.82
N GLY A 19 -2.74 -15.01 0.13
CA GLY A 19 -1.81 -14.29 -0.75
C GLY A 19 -2.53 -13.57 -1.90
N LEU A 20 -3.44 -14.26 -2.59
CA LEU A 20 -4.25 -13.67 -3.67
C LEU A 20 -5.09 -12.49 -3.15
N LYS A 21 -5.69 -12.63 -1.96
CA LYS A 21 -6.47 -11.56 -1.34
C LYS A 21 -5.63 -10.30 -1.07
N HIS A 22 -4.39 -10.47 -0.61
CA HIS A 22 -3.48 -9.34 -0.40
C HIS A 22 -3.06 -8.69 -1.72
N ILE A 23 -2.81 -9.48 -2.76
CA ILE A 23 -2.47 -8.97 -4.10
C ILE A 23 -3.61 -8.12 -4.67
N ILE A 24 -4.86 -8.58 -4.55
CA ILE A 24 -6.03 -7.81 -4.99
C ILE A 24 -6.10 -6.47 -4.23
N VAL A 25 -5.94 -6.48 -2.90
CA VAL A 25 -5.95 -5.24 -2.11
C VAL A 25 -4.80 -4.31 -2.51
N GLU A 26 -3.61 -4.84 -2.75
CA GLU A 26 -2.43 -4.08 -3.16
C GLU A 26 -2.60 -3.46 -4.55
N LEU A 27 -3.26 -4.15 -5.47
CA LEU A 27 -3.58 -3.62 -6.81
C LEU A 27 -4.57 -2.46 -6.75
N PHE A 28 -5.61 -2.55 -5.92
CA PHE A 28 -6.64 -1.50 -5.83
C PHE A 28 -6.25 -0.33 -4.93
N PHE A 29 -5.57 -0.61 -3.82
CA PHE A 29 -5.29 0.37 -2.75
C PHE A 29 -3.82 0.69 -2.59
N GLY A 30 -2.90 -0.08 -3.16
CA GLY A 30 -1.46 0.06 -2.93
C GLY A 30 -0.93 1.45 -3.29
N VAL A 31 -1.39 2.03 -4.40
CA VAL A 31 -1.03 3.41 -4.78
C VAL A 31 -1.47 4.41 -3.72
N GLN A 32 -2.69 4.28 -3.20
CA GLN A 32 -3.22 5.20 -2.20
C GLN A 32 -2.54 5.03 -0.85
N ILE A 33 -2.23 3.78 -0.46
CA ILE A 33 -1.46 3.50 0.77
C ILE A 33 -0.08 4.17 0.66
N VAL A 34 0.55 4.11 -0.52
CA VAL A 34 1.85 4.77 -0.77
C VAL A 34 1.72 6.28 -0.69
N ASP A 35 0.71 6.86 -1.32
CA ASP A 35 0.47 8.30 -1.29
C ASP A 35 0.22 8.76 0.16
N LEU A 36 -0.57 8.02 0.95
CA LEU A 36 -0.79 8.30 2.38
C LEU A 36 0.50 8.18 3.21
N ILE A 37 1.33 7.17 2.98
CA ILE A 37 2.64 7.05 3.68
C ILE A 37 3.55 8.23 3.31
N SER A 38 3.54 8.65 2.04
CA SER A 38 4.30 9.80 1.57
C SER A 38 3.81 11.10 2.23
N ASP A 39 2.51 11.34 2.22
CA ASP A 39 1.91 12.55 2.78
C ASP A 39 2.16 12.63 4.29
N THR A 40 1.95 11.54 5.00
CA THR A 40 2.19 11.47 6.45
C THR A 40 3.67 11.64 6.80
N SER A 41 4.61 11.29 5.92
CA SER A 41 6.04 11.51 6.13
C SER A 41 6.46 12.98 6.02
N SER A 42 5.69 13.78 5.28
CA SER A 42 5.94 15.22 5.06
C SER A 42 5.42 16.09 6.21
N ILE A 43 4.53 15.57 7.05
CA ILE A 43 3.95 16.31 8.18
C ILE A 43 5.01 16.55 9.24
N GLU A 44 5.33 17.81 9.49
CA GLU A 44 6.18 18.21 10.60
C GLU A 44 5.45 17.94 11.92
N ASN A 45 6.04 17.09 12.76
CA ASN A 45 5.38 16.60 13.97
C ASN A 45 5.41 17.66 15.07
N LYS A 46 4.45 18.61 15.04
CA LYS A 46 4.27 19.60 16.12
C LYS A 46 3.82 18.97 17.45
N GLN A 47 3.45 17.70 17.47
CA GLN A 47 2.91 17.01 18.65
C GLN A 47 3.99 16.31 19.49
N SER A 48 5.19 16.08 18.93
CA SER A 48 6.35 15.55 19.66
C SER A 48 6.83 16.47 20.80
N TYR A 49 6.44 17.75 20.81
CA TYR A 49 6.80 18.68 21.88
C TYR A 49 6.00 18.51 23.17
N ARG A 50 4.86 17.80 23.15
CA ARG A 50 3.99 17.66 24.34
C ARG A 50 4.15 16.35 25.12
N LEU A 51 4.74 15.31 24.53
CA LEU A 51 4.96 14.02 25.21
C LEU A 51 6.32 13.92 25.91
N THR A 52 7.30 14.75 25.54
CA THR A 52 8.67 14.73 26.09
C THR A 52 8.85 15.61 27.35
N GLN A 53 7.78 15.94 28.08
CA GLN A 53 7.89 16.57 29.40
C GLN A 53 7.61 15.62 30.58
N GLY A 54 7.33 14.34 30.33
CA GLY A 54 6.89 13.41 31.38
C GLY A 54 7.91 12.37 31.87
N ASN A 55 8.84 11.90 31.04
CA ASN A 55 9.85 10.92 31.49
C ASN A 55 11.04 10.88 30.52
N ARG A 56 12.24 10.94 31.09
CA ARG A 56 13.52 10.90 30.38
C ARG A 56 13.85 9.48 29.94
N THR A 57 13.82 9.23 28.64
CA THR A 57 14.82 8.38 27.98
C THR A 57 15.29 9.12 26.73
N THR A 58 16.54 9.55 26.78
CA THR A 58 17.26 10.24 25.72
C THR A 58 17.53 9.25 24.58
N ASP A 59 16.57 9.07 23.68
CA ASP A 59 16.86 8.54 22.35
C ASP A 59 17.12 9.74 21.44
N GLU A 60 18.40 10.07 21.24
CA GLU A 60 18.87 11.17 20.38
C GLU A 60 18.45 11.03 18.90
N ASN A 61 17.85 9.89 18.53
CA ASN A 61 17.28 9.64 17.20
C ASN A 61 15.87 10.24 16.98
N LEU A 62 15.22 10.77 18.02
CA LEU A 62 13.86 11.34 17.92
C LEU A 62 13.85 12.82 17.47
N LEU A 63 14.94 13.56 17.66
CA LEU A 63 15.00 15.03 17.54
C LEU A 63 15.02 15.56 16.09
N SER A 64 15.18 14.72 15.08
CA SER A 64 15.21 15.12 13.66
C SER A 64 14.23 14.34 12.79
N SER A 65 13.20 13.79 13.43
CA SER A 65 12.26 12.91 12.77
C SER A 65 11.06 13.73 12.30
N THR A 66 10.97 13.95 10.98
CA THR A 66 9.80 14.46 10.27
C THR A 66 8.79 13.31 10.05
N GLY A 67 7.50 13.60 10.07
CA GLY A 67 6.43 12.64 9.79
C GLY A 67 5.46 12.41 10.96
N MET A 68 4.19 12.19 10.64
CA MET A 68 3.11 11.91 11.58
C MET A 68 3.26 10.50 12.18
N ILE A 69 3.07 10.39 13.49
CA ILE A 69 2.91 9.13 14.20
C ILE A 69 1.40 8.89 14.34
N GLY A 70 0.92 7.74 13.88
CA GLY A 70 -0.51 7.44 13.90
C GLY A 70 -0.81 5.94 13.89
N ASN A 71 -2.06 5.59 14.19
CA ASN A 71 -2.52 4.20 14.12
C ASN A 71 -2.55 3.74 12.65
N VAL A 72 -2.48 2.42 12.41
CA VAL A 72 -2.60 1.80 11.08
C VAL A 72 -3.83 2.31 10.33
N SER A 73 -4.91 2.65 11.05
CA SER A 73 -6.13 3.23 10.48
C SER A 73 -5.89 4.51 9.69
N ASN A 74 -4.90 5.32 10.05
CA ASN A 74 -4.60 6.59 9.38
C ASN A 74 -3.92 6.38 8.01
N PHE A 75 -3.49 5.15 7.73
CA PHE A 75 -2.93 4.73 6.44
C PHE A 75 -3.93 3.94 5.60
N ILE A 76 -5.18 3.83 6.06
CA ILE A 76 -6.27 3.21 5.30
C ILE A 76 -6.92 4.31 4.45
N PRO A 77 -6.93 4.18 3.12
CA PRO A 77 -7.57 5.17 2.26
C PRO A 77 -9.08 5.19 2.47
N GLU A 78 -9.69 6.38 2.42
CA GLU A 78 -11.14 6.55 2.55
C GLU A 78 -11.81 6.42 1.17
N THR A 79 -12.31 5.23 0.84
CA THR A 79 -13.08 4.97 -0.39
C THR A 79 -14.36 4.20 -0.07
N ILE A 80 -15.33 4.20 -1.01
CA ILE A 80 -16.62 3.49 -0.86
C ILE A 80 -16.42 2.02 -0.50
N ILE A 81 -15.47 1.34 -1.16
CA ILE A 81 -15.16 -0.09 -0.98
C ILE A 81 -14.33 -0.35 0.30
N THR A 82 -13.78 0.69 0.93
CA THR A 82 -12.86 0.55 2.06
C THR A 82 -13.51 -0.14 3.25
N ASN A 83 -14.79 0.14 3.51
CA ASN A 83 -15.51 -0.50 4.62
C ASN A 83 -15.58 -2.03 4.47
N PHE A 84 -15.63 -2.54 3.23
CA PHE A 84 -15.64 -3.97 2.96
C PHE A 84 -14.25 -4.60 3.13
N PHE A 85 -13.19 -3.92 2.71
CA PHE A 85 -11.83 -4.44 2.76
C PHE A 85 -11.01 -4.00 3.97
N LYS A 86 -11.55 -3.18 4.89
CA LYS A 86 -10.83 -2.52 6.00
C LYS A 86 -9.86 -3.45 6.75
N LYS A 87 -10.34 -4.60 7.21
CA LYS A 87 -9.53 -5.60 7.93
C LYS A 87 -8.41 -6.19 7.07
N THR A 88 -8.67 -6.37 5.78
CA THR A 88 -7.68 -6.90 4.83
C THR A 88 -6.65 -5.83 4.47
N ILE A 89 -7.06 -4.57 4.33
CA ILE A 89 -6.16 -3.43 4.11
C ILE A 89 -5.24 -3.29 5.32
N GLN A 90 -5.78 -3.28 6.53
CA GLN A 90 -4.99 -3.21 7.77
C GLN A 90 -3.96 -4.35 7.85
N ASN A 91 -4.36 -5.58 7.58
CA ASN A 91 -3.43 -6.71 7.55
C ASN A 91 -2.38 -6.57 6.45
N THR A 92 -2.74 -6.02 5.28
CA THR A 92 -1.78 -5.77 4.18
C THR A 92 -0.75 -4.72 4.57
N ILE A 93 -1.17 -3.65 5.25
CA ILE A 93 -0.27 -2.62 5.75
C ILE A 93 0.71 -3.22 6.77
N ILE A 94 0.22 -4.02 7.73
CA ILE A 94 1.07 -4.63 8.77
C ILE A 94 1.99 -5.71 8.18
N ASP A 95 1.46 -6.64 7.39
CA ASP A 95 2.25 -7.79 6.93
C ASP A 95 3.19 -7.42 5.76
N LYS A 96 2.80 -6.48 4.90
CA LYS A 96 3.64 -6.05 3.78
C LYS A 96 4.37 -4.76 4.05
N HIS A 97 3.67 -3.64 4.24
CA HIS A 97 4.31 -2.32 4.33
C HIS A 97 5.19 -2.15 5.57
N PHE A 98 4.84 -2.78 6.70
CA PHE A 98 5.68 -2.84 7.88
C PHE A 98 6.70 -3.99 7.82
N LYS A 99 6.28 -5.27 7.76
CA LYS A 99 7.23 -6.39 7.90
C LYS A 99 8.06 -6.71 6.66
N THR A 100 7.49 -6.60 5.46
CA THR A 100 8.14 -7.09 4.22
C THR A 100 8.89 -5.98 3.50
N TYR A 101 8.26 -4.82 3.33
CA TYR A 101 8.77 -3.70 2.56
C TYR A 101 9.50 -2.69 3.44
N GLY A 102 9.20 -2.65 4.75
CA GLY A 102 9.85 -1.76 5.70
C GLY A 102 9.60 -0.28 5.44
N PHE A 103 8.49 0.07 4.78
CA PHE A 103 8.08 1.46 4.58
C PHE A 103 7.57 2.10 5.87
N LEU A 104 7.11 1.28 6.81
CA LEU A 104 6.67 1.70 8.14
C LEU A 104 7.64 1.22 9.21
N GLN A 105 7.73 1.98 10.30
CA GLN A 105 8.42 1.65 11.54
C GLN A 105 7.46 1.84 12.71
N GLU A 106 7.54 0.95 13.70
CA GLU A 106 6.76 1.05 14.92
C GLU A 106 7.37 2.11 15.85
N SER A 107 6.53 2.98 16.40
CA SER A 107 6.94 4.07 17.30
C SER A 107 6.46 3.85 18.74
N GLY A 108 5.89 2.67 19.05
CA GLY A 108 5.33 2.30 20.36
C GLY A 108 3.80 2.17 20.33
N GLU A 109 3.24 1.35 21.24
CA GLU A 109 1.80 1.16 21.47
C GLU A 109 0.94 0.89 20.22
N GLY A 110 1.49 0.18 19.22
CA GLY A 110 0.78 -0.10 17.96
C GLY A 110 0.64 1.13 17.05
N MET A 111 1.41 2.18 17.28
CA MET A 111 1.52 3.35 16.43
C MET A 111 2.65 3.18 15.42
N PHE A 112 2.41 3.65 14.20
CA PHE A 112 3.30 3.51 13.06
C PHE A 112 3.70 4.88 12.50
N ARG A 113 4.89 4.90 11.91
CA ARG A 113 5.44 6.06 11.20
C ARG A 113 6.11 5.61 9.90
N ALA A 114 6.09 6.46 8.89
CA ALA A 114 6.91 6.26 7.70
C ALA A 114 8.42 6.20 8.05
N LYS A 115 9.11 5.17 7.58
CA LYS A 115 10.55 5.01 7.76
C LYS A 115 11.31 5.86 6.75
N LYS A 116 12.02 6.88 7.23
CA LYS A 116 12.68 7.89 6.37
C LYS A 116 13.66 7.28 5.37
N ASP A 117 14.43 6.29 5.80
CA ASP A 117 15.43 5.61 4.96
C ASP A 117 14.81 4.96 3.72
N ASN A 118 13.57 4.50 3.83
CA ASN A 118 12.88 3.73 2.79
C ASN A 118 11.85 4.56 2.01
N LEU A 119 11.66 5.84 2.32
CA LEU A 119 10.74 6.73 1.60
C LEU A 119 11.07 6.84 0.11
N HIS A 120 12.35 6.84 -0.24
CA HIS A 120 12.80 6.90 -1.64
C HIS A 120 12.31 5.69 -2.47
N LEU A 121 12.00 4.56 -1.82
CA LEU A 121 11.51 3.35 -2.46
C LEU A 121 9.99 3.38 -2.72
N LEU A 122 9.26 4.36 -2.19
CA LEU A 122 7.81 4.50 -2.44
C LEU A 122 7.52 4.82 -3.91
N SER A 123 8.33 5.70 -4.52
CA SER A 123 8.19 6.06 -5.94
C SER A 123 8.33 4.85 -6.89
N PRO A 124 9.42 4.05 -6.84
CA PRO A 124 9.53 2.87 -7.69
C PRO A 124 8.47 1.81 -7.37
N TYR A 125 8.05 1.69 -6.11
CA TYR A 125 6.97 0.77 -5.74
C TYR A 125 5.59 1.22 -6.27
N ARG A 126 5.30 2.52 -6.31
CA ARG A 126 4.11 3.07 -6.97
C ARG A 126 4.08 2.75 -8.46
N ILE A 127 5.22 2.94 -9.14
CA ILE A 127 5.37 2.58 -10.56
C ILE A 127 5.15 1.08 -10.75
N PHE A 128 5.66 0.26 -9.84
CA PHE A 128 5.48 -1.19 -9.88
C PHE A 128 4.01 -1.61 -9.78
N ILE A 129 3.25 -1.08 -8.82
CA ILE A 129 1.81 -1.40 -8.69
C ILE A 129 1.05 -0.98 -9.96
N ASN A 130 1.32 0.21 -10.48
CA ASN A 130 0.70 0.69 -11.72
C ASN A 130 1.04 -0.22 -12.92
N SER A 131 2.27 -0.70 -13.01
CA SER A 131 2.71 -1.62 -14.06
C SER A 131 2.03 -2.99 -13.93
N LEU A 132 1.86 -3.49 -12.71
CA LEU A 132 1.16 -4.75 -12.45
C LEU A 132 -0.32 -4.66 -12.85
N TRP A 133 -0.98 -3.54 -12.54
CA TRP A 133 -2.36 -3.29 -13.00
C TRP A 133 -2.46 -3.28 -14.52
N MET A 134 -1.59 -2.51 -15.18
CA MET A 134 -1.56 -2.44 -16.64
C MET A 134 -1.34 -3.82 -17.29
N ALA A 135 -0.48 -4.65 -16.69
CA ALA A 135 -0.27 -6.02 -17.17
C ALA A 135 -1.56 -6.86 -17.08
N ILE A 136 -2.36 -6.69 -16.02
CA ILE A 136 -3.66 -7.36 -15.87
C ILE A 136 -4.66 -6.87 -16.91
N GLU A 137 -4.73 -5.56 -17.16
CA GLU A 137 -5.61 -5.00 -18.19
C GLU A 137 -5.29 -5.55 -19.59
N ILE A 138 -4.00 -5.57 -19.94
CA ILE A 138 -3.54 -6.15 -21.21
C ILE A 138 -3.91 -7.63 -21.27
N PHE A 139 -3.68 -8.38 -20.20
CA PHE A 139 -4.00 -9.80 -20.14
C PHE A 139 -5.51 -10.08 -20.33
N VAL A 140 -6.37 -9.33 -19.63
CA VAL A 140 -7.84 -9.45 -19.79
C VAL A 140 -8.25 -9.05 -21.21
N SER A 141 -7.70 -7.97 -21.75
CA SER A 141 -8.00 -7.51 -23.10
C SER A 141 -7.64 -8.55 -24.17
N ILE A 142 -6.52 -9.25 -24.00
CA ILE A 142 -6.10 -10.37 -24.86
C ILE A 142 -7.11 -11.52 -24.78
N ILE A 143 -7.53 -11.90 -23.58
CA ILE A 143 -8.55 -12.95 -23.40
C ILE A 143 -9.86 -12.56 -24.07
N VAL A 144 -10.34 -11.33 -23.84
CA VAL A 144 -11.58 -10.83 -24.45
C VAL A 144 -11.47 -10.86 -25.97
N TYR A 145 -10.32 -10.47 -26.52
CA TYR A 145 -10.09 -10.50 -27.96
C TYR A 145 -10.19 -11.94 -28.51
N PHE A 146 -9.54 -12.89 -27.85
CA PHE A 146 -9.59 -14.29 -28.25
C PHE A 146 -10.99 -14.90 -28.18
N LEU A 147 -11.81 -14.48 -27.20
CA LEU A 147 -13.17 -15.00 -27.03
C LEU A 147 -14.19 -14.35 -27.99
N SER A 148 -14.06 -13.05 -28.23
CA SER A 148 -15.05 -12.29 -29.01
C SER A 148 -14.66 -12.10 -30.48
N GLY A 149 -13.37 -12.21 -30.82
CA GLY A 149 -12.84 -11.96 -32.16
C GLY A 149 -12.92 -10.49 -32.61
N GLN A 150 -13.38 -9.59 -31.73
CA GLN A 150 -13.67 -8.19 -32.02
C GLN A 150 -12.77 -7.28 -31.17
N VAL A 151 -12.14 -6.30 -31.83
CA VAL A 151 -11.25 -5.34 -31.16
C VAL A 151 -12.06 -4.38 -30.28
N GLU A 152 -13.28 -4.06 -30.68
CA GLU A 152 -14.20 -3.16 -29.98
C GLU A 152 -14.49 -3.66 -28.56
N MET A 153 -14.73 -4.98 -28.41
CA MET A 153 -15.02 -5.59 -27.12
C MET A 153 -13.80 -5.59 -26.20
N SER A 154 -12.60 -5.77 -26.75
CA SER A 154 -11.34 -5.65 -26.01
C SER A 154 -11.11 -4.23 -25.50
N VAL A 155 -11.29 -3.22 -26.36
CA VAL A 155 -11.17 -1.80 -25.96
C VAL A 155 -12.22 -1.44 -24.91
N LEU A 156 -13.45 -1.90 -25.08
CA LEU A 156 -14.52 -1.70 -24.10
C LEU A 156 -14.18 -2.35 -22.75
N SER A 157 -13.57 -3.54 -22.75
CA SER A 157 -13.12 -4.19 -21.52
C SER A 157 -12.03 -3.40 -20.79
N MET A 158 -11.06 -2.83 -21.53
CA MET A 158 -10.04 -1.93 -20.95
C MET A 158 -10.68 -0.68 -20.36
N PHE A 159 -11.63 -0.07 -21.06
CA PHE A 159 -12.34 1.11 -20.56
C PHE A 159 -13.12 0.81 -19.28
N ILE A 160 -13.81 -0.33 -19.20
CA ILE A 160 -14.54 -0.75 -18.00
C ILE A 160 -13.58 -0.99 -16.83
N LEU A 161 -12.48 -1.72 -17.03
CA LEU A 161 -11.51 -2.00 -15.98
C LEU A 161 -10.87 -0.73 -15.42
N GLU A 162 -10.44 0.18 -16.30
CA GLU A 162 -9.84 1.44 -15.86
C GLU A 162 -10.87 2.35 -15.17
N SER A 163 -12.12 2.32 -15.63
CA SER A 163 -13.23 3.02 -14.96
C SER A 163 -13.47 2.45 -13.55
N LEU A 164 -13.53 1.13 -13.39
CA LEU A 164 -13.67 0.49 -12.06
C LEU A 164 -12.55 0.93 -11.12
N ARG A 165 -11.30 0.99 -11.60
CA ARG A 165 -10.16 1.46 -10.81
C ARG A 165 -10.26 2.94 -10.44
N LYS A 166 -10.58 3.81 -11.40
CA LYS A 166 -10.61 5.26 -11.19
C LYS A 166 -11.78 5.71 -10.34
N PHE A 167 -12.97 5.16 -10.59
CA PHE A 167 -14.17 5.51 -9.86
C PHE A 167 -14.26 4.79 -8.51
N LYS A 168 -13.49 3.72 -8.30
CA LYS A 168 -13.43 2.97 -7.04
C LYS A 168 -14.84 2.59 -6.56
N ILE A 169 -15.67 2.12 -7.51
CA ILE A 169 -17.03 1.59 -7.31
C ILE A 169 -16.94 0.15 -6.82
#